data_AF-A0A519CCZ9-F1
#
_entry.id   AF-A0A519CCZ9-F1
#
_cell.length_a   1.000
_cell.length_b   1.000
_cell.length_c   1.000
_cell.angle_alpha   90.00
_cell.angle_beta   90.00
_cell.angle_gamma   90.00
#
_symmetry.space_group_name_H-M   'P 1'
#
loop_
_entity.id
_entity.type
_entity.pdbx_description
1 polymer ?
#
loop_
_entity_poly.entity_id
_entity_poly.type
_entity_poly.pdbx_seq_one_letter_code
_entity_poly.pdbx_strand_id
1 'polypeptide(L)'
;MAISKENKEFVDSLIEYYISESKSYKQIAENFLPEVESIPDTAFGIITGCVYSGFLQAYQNQQQTPSLEDMDEFNQIIKKKALLIKKSILEPIKVDIEIKEKLD
;
A
#
# COMPACT_ATOMS: atom_id res chain seq x y z
N MET A 1 -18.31 1.64 15.84
CA MET A 1 -17.36 2.67 16.40
C MET A 1 -16.43 3.08 15.26
N ALA A 2 -15.87 4.29 15.28
CA ALA A 2 -14.85 4.69 14.30
C ALA A 2 -13.48 4.12 14.70
N ILE A 3 -12.58 3.93 13.73
CA ILE A 3 -11.23 3.40 13.97
C ILE A 3 -10.54 4.28 15.02
N SER A 4 -9.77 3.67 15.94
CA SER A 4 -8.99 4.41 16.92
C SER A 4 -7.97 5.33 16.23
N LYS A 5 -7.58 6.44 16.88
CA LYS A 5 -6.57 7.35 16.32
C LYS A 5 -5.26 6.63 16.01
N GLU A 6 -4.81 5.77 16.92
CA GLU A 6 -3.60 4.95 16.77
C GLU A 6 -3.69 4.02 15.56
N ASN A 7 -4.80 3.30 15.39
CA ASN A 7 -4.97 2.39 14.25
C ASN A 7 -5.05 3.18 12.91
N LYS A 8 -5.57 4.41 12.91
CA LYS A 8 -5.56 5.28 11.70
C LYS A 8 -4.16 5.72 11.34
N GLU A 9 -3.39 6.22 12.31
CA GLU A 9 -2.00 6.64 12.10
C GLU A 9 -1.13 5.47 11.63
N PHE A 10 -1.40 4.27 12.15
CA PHE A 10 -0.76 3.05 11.69
C PHE A 10 -1.12 2.71 10.24
N VAL A 11 -2.41 2.75 9.86
CA VAL A 11 -2.84 2.51 8.47
C VAL A 11 -2.23 3.54 7.51
N ASP A 12 -2.22 4.83 7.87
CA ASP A 12 -1.60 5.86 7.05
C ASP A 12 -0.10 5.58 6.85
N SER A 13 0.61 5.20 7.92
CA SER A 13 2.03 4.81 7.85
C SER A 13 2.26 3.58 6.97
N LEU A 14 1.38 2.57 7.03
CA LEU A 14 1.44 1.40 6.15
C LEU A 14 1.28 1.80 4.69
N ILE A 15 0.32 2.66 4.38
CA ILE A 15 0.08 3.14 3.02
C ILE A 15 1.32 3.86 2.49
N GLU A 16 1.92 4.75 3.28
CA GLU A 16 3.15 5.47 2.90
C GLU A 16 4.32 4.52 2.66
N TYR A 17 4.51 3.54 3.53
CA TYR A 17 5.52 2.50 3.38
C TYR A 17 5.34 1.69 2.09
N TYR A 18 4.12 1.21 1.80
CA TYR A 18 3.89 0.44 0.59
C TYR A 18 3.96 1.29 -0.70
N ILE A 19 3.66 2.59 -0.60
CA ILE A 19 3.90 3.54 -1.68
C ILE A 19 5.40 3.66 -1.98
N SER A 20 6.25 3.80 -0.96
CA SER A 20 7.71 3.90 -1.16
C SER A 20 8.31 2.62 -1.75
N GLU A 21 7.71 1.46 -1.45
CA GLU A 21 8.13 0.15 -1.95
C GLU A 21 7.38 -0.32 -3.22
N SER A 22 6.61 0.56 -3.86
CA SER A 22 5.74 0.25 -5.01
C SER A 22 6.44 -0.47 -6.18
N LYS A 23 7.73 -0.23 -6.41
CA LYS A 23 8.52 -0.95 -7.42
C LYS A 23 8.60 -2.45 -7.15
N SER A 24 8.83 -2.83 -5.90
CA SER A 24 8.92 -4.23 -5.48
C SER A 24 7.59 -4.94 -5.77
N TYR A 25 6.46 -4.28 -5.50
CA TYR A 25 5.12 -4.83 -5.79
C TYR A 25 4.80 -4.93 -7.28
N LYS A 26 5.29 -3.98 -8.08
CA LYS A 26 5.22 -4.08 -9.54
C LYS A 26 5.99 -5.29 -10.07
N GLN A 27 7.21 -5.50 -9.59
CA GLN A 27 8.03 -6.67 -9.98
C GLN A 27 7.37 -7.99 -9.55
N ILE A 28 6.72 -8.03 -8.38
CA ILE A 28 5.93 -9.19 -7.96
C ILE A 28 4.76 -9.41 -8.93
N ALA A 29 4.02 -8.36 -9.28
CA ALA A 29 2.89 -8.43 -10.22
C ALA A 29 3.30 -8.92 -11.62
N GLU A 30 4.50 -8.57 -12.10
CA GLU A 30 5.06 -9.04 -13.38
C GLU A 30 5.21 -10.58 -13.44
N ASN A 31 5.49 -11.23 -12.30
CA ASN A 31 5.64 -12.69 -12.24
C ASN A 31 4.32 -13.46 -12.38
N PHE A 32 3.18 -12.77 -12.32
CA PHE A 32 1.86 -13.39 -12.52
C PHE A 32 1.38 -13.28 -13.97
N LEU A 33 2.26 -12.92 -14.91
CA LEU A 33 1.96 -13.06 -16.33
C LEU A 33 2.16 -14.52 -16.77
N PRO A 34 1.21 -15.08 -17.56
CA PRO A 34 0.08 -14.43 -18.23
C PRO A 34 -1.25 -14.46 -17.45
N GLU A 35 -1.28 -14.90 -16.19
CA GLU A 35 -2.51 -15.05 -15.40
C GLU A 35 -3.23 -13.72 -15.09
N VAL A 36 -2.51 -12.60 -15.10
CA VAL A 36 -3.07 -11.26 -14.89
C VAL A 36 -2.99 -10.40 -16.16
N GLU A 37 -4.02 -9.59 -16.40
CA GLU A 37 -4.08 -8.73 -17.60
C GLU A 37 -3.39 -7.37 -17.41
N SER A 38 -3.25 -6.90 -16.16
CA SER A 38 -2.76 -5.56 -15.83
C SER A 38 -1.81 -5.61 -14.64
N ILE A 39 -0.52 -5.41 -14.90
CA ILE A 39 0.51 -5.29 -13.85
C ILE A 39 0.16 -4.16 -12.88
N PRO A 40 -0.22 -2.94 -13.32
CA PRO A 40 -0.51 -1.85 -12.39
C PRO A 40 -1.70 -2.14 -11.47
N ASP A 41 -2.77 -2.76 -11.99
CA ASP A 41 -3.94 -3.08 -11.17
C ASP A 41 -3.66 -4.26 -10.23
N THR A 42 -2.85 -5.23 -10.66
CA THR A 42 -2.38 -6.33 -9.83
C THR A 42 -1.52 -5.81 -8.67
N ALA A 43 -0.54 -4.96 -8.94
CA ALA A 43 0.30 -4.34 -7.91
C ALA A 43 -0.52 -3.47 -6.94
N PHE A 44 -1.51 -2.73 -7.46
CA PHE A 44 -2.46 -1.99 -6.63
C PHE A 44 -3.24 -2.91 -5.70
N GLY A 45 -3.74 -4.04 -6.22
CA GLY A 45 -4.41 -5.08 -5.44
C GLY A 45 -3.51 -5.67 -4.35
N ILE A 46 -2.24 -5.97 -4.67
CA ILE A 46 -1.27 -6.48 -3.69
C ILE A 46 -1.05 -5.45 -2.58
N ILE A 47 -0.76 -4.19 -2.91
CA ILE A 47 -0.52 -3.14 -1.91
C ILE A 47 -1.75 -2.96 -1.00
N THR A 48 -2.94 -2.82 -1.59
CA THR A 48 -4.18 -2.65 -0.80
C THR A 48 -4.49 -3.86 0.07
N GLY A 49 -4.24 -5.08 -0.43
CA GLY A 49 -4.36 -6.32 0.34
C GLY A 49 -3.37 -6.40 1.50
N CYS A 50 -2.12 -5.94 1.32
CA CYS A 50 -1.12 -5.87 2.37
C CYS A 50 -1.51 -4.85 3.46
N VAL A 51 -1.97 -3.66 3.07
CA VAL A 51 -2.48 -2.65 4.03
C VAL A 51 -3.66 -3.20 4.82
N TYR A 52 -4.61 -3.88 4.16
CA TYR A 52 -5.75 -4.50 4.82
C TYR A 52 -5.32 -5.60 5.81
N SER A 53 -4.37 -6.43 5.42
CA SER A 53 -3.81 -7.48 6.31
C SER A 53 -3.14 -6.87 7.54
N GLY A 54 -2.37 -5.79 7.36
CA GLY A 54 -1.77 -5.05 8.47
C GLY A 54 -2.80 -4.42 9.40
N PHE A 55 -3.85 -3.83 8.83
CA PHE A 55 -4.99 -3.31 9.60
C PHE A 55 -5.64 -4.41 10.47
N LEU A 56 -5.93 -5.58 9.90
CA LEU A 56 -6.48 -6.71 10.67
C LEU A 56 -5.51 -7.17 11.77
N GLN A 57 -4.21 -7.22 11.47
CA GLN A 57 -3.19 -7.62 12.44
C GLN A 57 -3.12 -6.65 13.63
N ALA A 58 -3.28 -5.34 13.41
CA ALA A 58 -3.33 -4.36 14.49
C ALA A 58 -4.48 -4.61 15.47
N TYR A 59 -5.68 -4.92 14.96
CA TYR A 59 -6.82 -5.32 15.79
C TYR A 59 -6.55 -6.64 16.52
N GLN A 60 -5.99 -7.64 15.84
CA GLN A 60 -5.66 -8.93 16.45
C GLN A 60 -4.65 -8.78 17.60
N ASN A 61 -3.63 -7.93 17.44
CA ASN A 61 -2.64 -7.64 18.48
C ASN A 61 -3.27 -7.02 19.73
N GLN A 62 -4.38 -6.30 19.56
CA GLN A 62 -5.18 -5.71 20.64
C GLN A 62 -6.24 -6.68 21.19
N GLN A 63 -6.26 -7.94 20.72
CA GLN A 63 -7.29 -8.95 21.01
C GLN A 63 -8.70 -8.48 20.61
N GLN A 64 -8.78 -7.70 19.54
CA GLN A 64 -10.01 -7.12 19.00
C GLN A 64 -10.29 -7.62 17.58
N THR A 65 -11.51 -7.35 17.13
CA THR A 65 -11.92 -7.53 15.73
C THR A 65 -12.56 -6.24 15.24
N PRO A 66 -12.28 -5.82 13.99
CA PRO A 66 -12.88 -4.60 13.46
C PRO A 66 -14.38 -4.77 13.26
N SER A 67 -15.14 -3.73 13.60
CA SER A 67 -16.58 -3.62 13.32
C SER A 67 -16.85 -3.27 11.86
N LEU A 68 -18.11 -3.34 11.43
CA LEU A 68 -18.51 -2.90 10.08
C LEU A 68 -18.22 -1.41 9.85
N GLU A 69 -18.37 -0.58 10.89
CA GLU A 69 -18.05 0.85 10.77
C GLU A 69 -16.53 1.08 10.64
N ASP A 70 -15.72 0.30 11.35
CA ASP A 70 -14.25 0.36 11.20
C ASP A 70 -13.84 -0.02 9.76
N MET A 71 -14.48 -1.04 9.19
CA MET A 71 -14.25 -1.46 7.81
C MET A 71 -14.67 -0.40 6.80
N ASP A 72 -15.82 0.25 6.99
CA ASP A 72 -16.24 1.34 6.12
C ASP A 72 -15.24 2.49 6.16
N GLU A 73 -14.80 2.90 7.35
CA GLU A 73 -13.81 3.95 7.49
C GLU A 73 -12.46 3.59 6.85
N PHE A 74 -11.99 2.34 7.02
CA PHE A 74 -10.80 1.82 6.34
C PHE A 74 -10.93 1.95 4.82
N ASN A 75 -12.07 1.54 4.27
CA ASN A 75 -12.34 1.63 2.83
C ASN A 75 -12.32 3.09 2.34
N GLN A 76 -12.83 4.04 3.14
CA GLN A 76 -12.73 5.46 2.80
C GLN A 76 -11.28 5.97 2.79
N ILE A 77 -10.43 5.51 3.72
CA ILE A 77 -9.00 5.86 3.74
C ILE A 77 -8.32 5.35 2.47
N ILE A 78 -8.50 4.06 2.13
CA ILE A 78 -7.95 3.47 0.91
C ILE A 78 -8.46 4.21 -0.33
N LYS A 79 -9.76 4.49 -0.41
CA LYS A 79 -10.35 5.21 -1.55
C LYS A 79 -9.76 6.61 -1.73
N LYS A 80 -9.49 7.34 -0.65
CA LYS A 80 -8.83 8.65 -0.69
C LYS A 80 -7.38 8.57 -1.16
N LYS A 81 -6.66 7.50 -0.79
CA LYS A 81 -5.25 7.30 -1.14
C LYS A 81 -5.01 6.54 -2.44
N ALA A 82 -6.06 5.94 -3.02
CA ALA A 82 -5.98 5.06 -4.19
C ALA A 82 -5.24 5.69 -5.38
N LEU A 83 -5.48 6.99 -5.66
CA LEU A 83 -4.81 7.69 -6.74
C LEU A 83 -3.30 7.86 -6.48
N LEU A 84 -2.88 8.04 -5.24
CA LEU A 84 -1.47 8.12 -4.86
C LEU A 84 -0.79 6.76 -4.99
N ILE A 85 -1.43 5.69 -4.53
CA ILE A 85 -0.94 4.31 -4.67
C ILE A 85 -0.77 3.96 -6.15
N LYS A 86 -1.78 4.26 -6.99
CA LYS A 86 -1.71 3.95 -8.42
C LYS A 86 -0.62 4.76 -9.13
N LYS A 87 -0.40 6.02 -8.74
CA LYS A 87 0.68 6.84 -9.27
C LYS A 87 2.06 6.28 -8.93
N SER A 88 2.30 5.85 -7.70
CA SER A 88 3.62 5.32 -7.32
C SER A 88 4.01 4.05 -8.09
N ILE A 89 3.03 3.24 -8.50
CA ILE A 89 3.25 2.06 -9.34
C ILE A 89 3.56 2.44 -10.80
N LEU A 90 2.92 3.51 -11.30
CA LEU A 90 3.01 3.93 -12.70
C LEU A 90 4.20 4.84 -12.99
N GLU A 91 4.63 5.65 -12.02
CA GLU A 91 5.74 6.58 -12.22
C GLU A 91 7.07 5.80 -12.31
N PRO A 92 7.90 6.06 -13.35
CA PRO A 92 9.29 5.69 -13.27
C PRO A 92 9.90 6.52 -12.15
N ILE A 93 10.41 5.85 -11.10
CA ILE A 93 11.20 6.49 -10.07
C ILE A 93 12.27 7.29 -10.81
N LYS A 94 12.23 8.63 -10.69
CA LYS A 94 13.46 9.41 -10.81
C LYS A 94 14.31 8.92 -9.66
N VAL A 95 15.10 7.88 -9.94
CA VAL A 95 16.22 7.57 -9.07
C VAL A 95 17.00 8.86 -9.06
N ASP A 96 17.15 9.48 -7.89
CA ASP A 96 18.20 10.46 -7.70
C ASP A 96 19.51 9.76 -8.07
N ILE A 97 19.88 9.87 -9.34
CA ILE A 97 21.22 9.59 -9.84
C ILE A 97 22.08 10.77 -9.35
N GLU A 98 22.21 10.90 -8.03
CA GLU A 98 23.15 11.79 -7.37
C GLU A 98 24.13 10.98 -6.50
N ILE A 99 24.51 9.76 -6.92
CA ILE A 99 25.70 9.07 -6.36
C ILE A 99 26.52 8.39 -7.48
N LYS A 100 26.66 9.04 -8.63
CA LYS A 100 27.65 8.59 -9.64
C LYS A 100 28.47 9.70 -10.31
N GLU A 101 28.52 10.89 -9.74
CA GLU A 101 29.47 11.96 -10.10
C GLU A 101 30.43 12.32 -8.96
N LYS A 102 30.81 11.32 -8.15
CA LYS A 102 31.97 11.42 -7.25
C LYS A 102 32.77 10.12 -7.28
N LEU A 103 33.26 9.75 -8.46
CA LEU A 103 34.38 8.84 -8.68
C LEU A 103 34.64 8.79 -10.18
N ASP A 104 35.16 9.90 -10.71
CA ASP A 104 36.07 9.97 -11.86
C ASP A 104 36.89 11.26 -11.73
#